data_AF-A0A6I2IS56-F1
#
_entry.id   AF-A0A6I2IS56-F1
#
_cell.length_a   1.000
_cell.length_b   1.000
_cell.length_c   1.000
_cell.angle_alpha   90.00
_cell.angle_beta   90.00
_cell.angle_gamma   90.00
#
_symmetry.space_group_name_H-M   'P 1'
#
loop_
_entity.id
_entity.type
_entity.pdbx_description
1 polymer ?
#
loop_
_entity_poly.entity_id
_entity_poly.type
_entity_poly.pdbx_seq_one_letter_code
_entity_poly.pdbx_strand_id
1 'polypeptide(L)'
;MLLKSSKKNKLWQPVCHWTTFLLHNLENRDARFIGATKYSQIRATLLIMDSWSPELRERTGVITFVQKRTKISRSVIAEILSALRKGNYIEMDKGKLKSVNRLPTSY
;
A
#
# COMPACT_ATOMS: atom_id res chain seq x y z
N MET A 1 34.20 33.39 9.91
CA MET A 1 34.92 32.12 10.15
C MET A 1 33.93 30.95 10.32
N LEU A 2 32.99 30.74 9.39
CA LEU A 2 32.06 29.59 9.44
C LEU A 2 32.10 28.72 8.17
N LEU A 3 32.82 29.15 7.12
CA LEU A 3 32.93 28.43 5.85
C LEU A 3 34.14 27.48 5.77
N LYS A 4 35.02 27.45 6.77
CA LYS A 4 36.23 26.59 6.75
C LYS A 4 36.05 25.20 7.40
N SER A 5 35.02 25.01 8.22
CA SER A 5 34.81 23.75 8.95
C SER A 5 34.07 22.67 8.13
N SER A 6 33.42 23.04 7.01
CA SER A 6 32.64 22.11 6.18
C SER A 6 33.49 21.18 5.30
N LYS A 7 34.80 21.48 5.11
CA LYS A 7 35.68 20.67 4.24
C LYS A 7 36.25 19.40 4.86
N LYS A 8 36.28 19.28 6.20
CA LYS A 8 36.93 18.14 6.86
C LYS A 8 36.04 16.90 6.99
N ASN A 9 34.74 17.10 6.98
CA ASN A 9 33.78 16.01 7.13
C ASN A 9 32.89 16.00 5.90
N LYS A 10 33.23 15.14 4.92
CA LYS A 10 32.45 14.84 3.70
C LYS A 10 31.04 14.25 3.99
N LEU A 11 30.48 14.50 5.17
CA LEU A 11 29.20 13.99 5.67
C LEU A 11 28.01 14.40 4.81
N TRP A 12 28.12 15.51 4.06
CA TRP A 12 27.10 15.91 3.10
C TRP A 12 26.96 14.88 1.96
N GLN A 13 28.02 14.16 1.58
CA GLN A 13 27.97 13.19 0.49
C GLN A 13 27.15 11.95 0.86
N PRO A 14 27.40 11.27 2.01
CA PRO A 14 26.51 10.22 2.49
C PRO A 14 25.08 10.72 2.71
N VAL A 15 24.88 11.92 3.28
CA VAL A 15 23.54 12.46 3.50
C VAL A 15 22.80 12.65 2.18
N CYS A 16 23.43 13.28 1.17
CA CYS A 16 22.85 13.42 -0.15
C CYS A 16 22.59 12.08 -0.84
N HIS A 17 23.45 11.08 -0.63
CA HIS A 17 23.25 9.74 -1.16
C HIS A 17 22.04 9.04 -0.52
N TRP A 18 21.92 9.10 0.81
CA TRP A 18 20.77 8.58 1.54
C TRP A 18 19.47 9.31 1.19
N THR A 19 19.49 10.63 1.05
CA THR A 19 18.30 11.38 0.65
C THR A 19 17.89 11.08 -0.79
N THR A 20 18.84 10.93 -1.71
CA THR A 20 18.55 10.53 -3.10
C THR A 20 17.95 9.12 -3.15
N PHE A 21 18.49 8.19 -2.37
CA PHE A 21 17.92 6.85 -2.24
C PHE A 21 16.48 6.90 -1.70
N LEU A 22 16.23 7.68 -0.65
CA LEU A 22 14.88 7.85 -0.09
C LEU A 22 13.91 8.50 -1.08
N LEU A 23 14.34 9.55 -1.79
CA LEU A 23 13.55 10.22 -2.82
C LEU A 23 13.21 9.25 -3.96
N HIS A 24 14.17 8.47 -4.44
CA HIS A 24 13.93 7.48 -5.48
C HIS A 24 12.94 6.39 -5.02
N ASN A 25 13.03 5.95 -3.77
CA ASN A 25 12.06 5.01 -3.20
C ASN A 25 10.65 5.64 -3.08
N LEU A 26 10.57 6.92 -2.69
CA LEU A 26 9.31 7.66 -2.62
C LEU A 26 8.71 7.89 -4.00
N GLU A 27 9.51 8.29 -5.00
CA GLU A 27 9.10 8.43 -6.39
C GLU A 27 8.63 7.09 -6.98
N ASN A 28 9.35 6.00 -6.76
CA ASN A 28 8.92 4.67 -7.21
C ASN A 28 7.63 4.21 -6.53
N ARG A 29 7.43 4.60 -5.26
CA ARG A 29 6.17 4.38 -4.57
C ARG A 29 5.10 5.23 -5.24
N ASP A 30 5.30 6.53 -5.36
CA ASP A 30 4.31 7.48 -5.85
C ASP A 30 3.97 7.24 -7.33
N ALA A 31 4.91 6.81 -8.18
CA ALA A 31 4.68 6.38 -9.57
C ALA A 31 3.72 5.18 -9.67
N ARG A 32 3.65 4.33 -8.64
CA ARG A 32 2.64 3.25 -8.56
C ARG A 32 1.26 3.76 -8.10
N PHE A 33 1.18 4.98 -7.57
CA PHE A 33 -0.06 5.62 -7.10
C PHE A 33 -0.57 6.69 -8.09
N ILE A 34 0.31 7.37 -8.83
CA ILE A 34 -0.02 8.34 -9.87
C ILE A 34 -0.67 7.58 -11.04
N GLY A 35 -1.99 7.70 -11.17
CA GLY A 35 -2.80 7.02 -12.19
C GLY A 35 -3.53 5.76 -11.71
N ALA A 36 -3.21 5.22 -10.53
CA ALA A 36 -3.90 4.07 -9.96
C ALA A 36 -5.16 4.51 -9.18
N THR A 37 -6.35 4.16 -9.69
CA THR A 37 -7.61 4.42 -8.98
C THR A 37 -7.58 3.83 -7.56
N LYS A 38 -8.36 4.40 -6.64
CA LYS A 38 -8.51 3.86 -5.28
C LYS A 38 -8.91 2.37 -5.33
N TYR A 39 -9.75 2.01 -6.29
CA TYR A 39 -10.12 0.63 -6.58
C TYR A 39 -8.91 -0.23 -6.95
N SER A 40 -8.07 0.18 -7.90
CA SER A 40 -6.93 -0.63 -8.35
C SER A 40 -5.92 -0.89 -7.23
N GLN A 41 -5.72 0.07 -6.34
CA GLN A 41 -4.85 -0.09 -5.15
C GLN A 41 -5.44 -1.09 -4.14
N ILE A 42 -6.75 -1.03 -3.89
CA ILE A 42 -7.44 -1.98 -3.02
C ILE A 42 -7.42 -3.38 -3.65
N ARG A 43 -7.70 -3.49 -4.95
CA ARG A 43 -7.63 -4.73 -5.74
C ARG A 43 -6.25 -5.38 -5.64
N ALA A 44 -5.19 -4.62 -5.89
CA ALA A 44 -3.81 -5.11 -5.78
C ALA A 44 -3.49 -5.58 -4.35
N THR A 45 -4.01 -4.88 -3.33
CA THR A 45 -3.80 -5.28 -1.94
C THR A 45 -4.52 -6.58 -1.60
N LEU A 46 -5.76 -6.75 -2.07
CA LEU A 46 -6.55 -7.98 -1.87
C LEU A 46 -5.88 -9.19 -2.53
N LEU A 47 -5.37 -9.05 -3.75
CA LEU A 47 -4.63 -10.12 -4.43
C LEU A 47 -3.39 -10.57 -3.64
N ILE A 48 -2.73 -9.63 -2.97
CA ILE A 48 -1.56 -9.95 -2.13
C ILE A 48 -1.98 -10.64 -0.84
N MET A 49 -3.12 -10.27 -0.27
CA MET A 49 -3.67 -10.99 0.89
C MET A 49 -4.13 -12.41 0.54
N ASP A 50 -4.58 -12.62 -0.70
CA ASP A 50 -5.02 -13.92 -1.20
C ASP A 50 -3.87 -14.88 -1.52
N SER A 51 -2.66 -14.36 -1.76
CA SER A 51 -1.46 -15.19 -1.91
C SER A 51 -0.86 -15.63 -0.56
N TRP A 52 -1.43 -15.20 0.58
CA TRP A 52 -0.93 -15.56 1.90
C TRP A 52 -1.47 -16.89 2.40
N SER A 53 -0.76 -17.49 3.36
CA SER A 53 -1.28 -18.65 4.08
C SER A 53 -2.58 -18.31 4.84
N PRO A 54 -3.48 -19.28 5.06
CA PRO A 54 -4.74 -19.05 5.77
C PRO A 54 -4.53 -18.45 7.16
N GLU A 55 -3.52 -18.89 7.90
CA GLU A 55 -3.22 -18.44 9.27
C GLU A 55 -2.84 -16.95 9.29
N LEU A 56 -2.03 -16.50 8.32
CA LEU A 56 -1.65 -15.10 8.21
C LEU A 56 -2.86 -14.22 7.83
N ARG A 57 -3.72 -14.74 6.97
CA ARG A 57 -4.93 -14.07 6.51
C ARG A 57 -5.96 -13.88 7.64
N GLU A 58 -6.12 -14.87 8.51
CA GLU A 58 -7.01 -14.79 9.67
C GLU A 58 -6.50 -13.84 10.75
N ARG A 59 -5.19 -13.71 10.92
CA ARG A 59 -4.61 -12.73 11.87
C ARG A 59 -4.72 -11.29 11.37
N THR A 60 -4.91 -11.07 10.08
CA THR A 60 -4.85 -9.73 9.47
C THR A 60 -6.23 -9.17 9.13
N GLY A 61 -6.56 -7.99 9.67
CA GLY A 61 -7.79 -7.28 9.30
C GLY A 61 -7.66 -6.60 7.94
N VAL A 62 -8.60 -6.85 7.01
CA VAL A 62 -8.55 -6.33 5.63
C VAL A 62 -8.48 -4.81 5.60
N ILE A 63 -9.43 -4.14 6.27
CA ILE A 63 -9.50 -2.67 6.28
C ILE A 63 -8.21 -2.06 6.84
N THR A 64 -7.72 -2.58 7.97
CA THR A 64 -6.50 -2.07 8.63
C THR A 64 -5.28 -2.26 7.73
N PHE A 65 -5.15 -3.41 7.08
CA PHE A 65 -4.03 -3.69 6.20
C PHE A 65 -4.06 -2.84 4.93
N VAL A 66 -5.23 -2.76 4.28
CA VAL A 66 -5.45 -1.92 3.10
C VAL A 66 -5.18 -0.45 3.42
N GLN A 67 -5.69 0.06 4.54
CA GLN A 67 -5.43 1.43 4.97
C GLN A 67 -3.95 1.69 5.24
N LYS A 68 -3.26 0.75 5.93
CA LYS A 68 -1.83 0.89 6.22
C LYS A 68 -1.00 0.97 4.94
N ARG A 69 -1.37 0.18 3.93
CA ARG A 69 -0.66 0.05 2.66
C ARG A 69 -0.95 1.16 1.64
N THR A 70 -2.21 1.58 1.55
CA THR A 70 -2.67 2.52 0.51
C THR A 70 -2.89 3.94 1.02
N LYS A 71 -2.97 4.14 2.35
CA LYS A 71 -3.37 5.40 3.00
C LYS A 71 -4.77 5.89 2.63
N ILE A 72 -5.59 5.05 1.97
CA ILE A 72 -6.99 5.35 1.67
C ILE A 72 -7.79 5.36 2.99
N SER A 73 -8.74 6.29 3.10
CA SER A 73 -9.66 6.39 4.24
C SER A 73 -10.48 5.11 4.45
N ARG A 74 -10.75 4.76 5.72
CA ARG A 74 -11.53 3.57 6.07
C ARG A 74 -12.92 3.53 5.43
N SER A 75 -13.60 4.68 5.30
CA SER A 75 -14.93 4.79 4.68
C SER A 75 -14.91 4.34 3.22
N VAL A 76 -14.00 4.89 2.42
CA VAL A 76 -13.84 4.53 1.00
C VAL A 76 -13.44 3.07 0.83
N ILE A 77 -12.56 2.54 1.71
CA ILE A 77 -12.22 1.11 1.70
C ILE A 77 -13.46 0.27 1.98
N ALA A 78 -14.24 0.62 3.01
CA ALA A 78 -15.44 -0.12 3.37
C ALA A 78 -16.50 -0.08 2.25
N GLU A 79 -16.65 1.06 1.58
CA GLU A 79 -17.55 1.22 0.42
C GLU A 79 -17.16 0.27 -0.71
N ILE A 80 -15.89 0.26 -1.12
CA ILE A 80 -15.39 -0.60 -2.21
C ILE A 80 -15.48 -2.08 -1.81
N LEU A 81 -15.12 -2.43 -0.57
CA LEU A 81 -15.26 -3.81 -0.09
C LEU A 81 -16.74 -4.25 -0.06
N SER A 82 -17.67 -3.35 0.31
CA SER A 82 -19.10 -3.63 0.29
C SER A 82 -19.59 -3.89 -1.13
N ALA A 83 -19.19 -3.07 -2.10
CA ALA A 83 -19.49 -3.29 -3.51
C ALA A 83 -18.92 -4.63 -4.01
N LEU A 84 -17.68 -4.95 -3.66
CA LEU A 84 -17.04 -6.22 -4.02
C LEU A 84 -17.75 -7.44 -3.42
N ARG A 85 -18.21 -7.34 -2.16
CA ARG A 85 -19.00 -8.39 -1.51
C ARG A 85 -20.35 -8.58 -2.19
N LYS A 86 -21.06 -7.49 -2.53
CA LYS A 86 -22.34 -7.55 -3.25
C LYS A 86 -22.21 -8.22 -4.61
N GLY A 87 -21.08 -8.00 -5.29
CA GLY A 87 -20.77 -8.64 -6.57
C GLY A 87 -20.21 -10.07 -6.47
N ASN A 88 -20.18 -10.68 -5.28
CA ASN A 88 -19.60 -12.00 -5.02
C ASN A 88 -18.12 -12.11 -5.46
N TYR A 89 -17.39 -11.00 -5.48
CA TYR A 89 -15.99 -10.98 -5.89
C TYR A 89 -15.03 -11.36 -4.77
N ILE A 90 -15.44 -11.16 -3.52
CA ILE A 90 -14.66 -11.52 -2.33
C ILE A 90 -15.56 -12.09 -1.25
N GLU A 91 -15.02 -13.00 -0.45
CA GLU A 91 -15.66 -13.47 0.77
C GLU A 91 -14.90 -12.95 1.98
N MET A 92 -15.65 -12.43 2.94
CA MET A 92 -15.09 -11.84 4.15
C MET A 92 -15.91 -12.24 5.37
N ASP A 93 -15.21 -12.69 6.41
CA ASP A 93 -15.80 -13.04 7.71
C ASP A 93 -15.13 -12.24 8.82
N LYS A 94 -15.91 -11.62 9.71
CA LYS A 94 -15.42 -10.81 10.85
C LYS A 94 -14.28 -9.83 10.50
N GLY A 95 -14.32 -9.24 9.30
CA GLY A 95 -13.31 -8.29 8.82
C GLY A 95 -12.01 -8.93 8.28
N LYS A 96 -11.99 -10.25 8.13
CA LYS A 96 -10.90 -11.06 7.56
C LYS A 96 -11.26 -11.47 6.13
N LEU A 97 -10.23 -11.65 5.30
CA LEU A 97 -10.40 -12.16 3.95
C LEU A 97 -10.47 -13.69 4.01
N LYS A 98 -11.47 -14.31 3.39
CA LYS A 98 -11.57 -15.76 3.27
C LYS A 98 -11.11 -16.21 1.89
N SER A 99 -11.72 -15.67 0.85
CA SER A 99 -11.38 -15.98 -0.54
C SER A 99 -11.50 -14.74 -1.43
N VAL A 100 -10.75 -14.75 -2.53
CA VAL A 100 -10.89 -13.80 -3.63
C VAL A 100 -11.30 -14.59 -4.87
N ASN A 101 -12.43 -14.21 -5.47
CA ASN A 101 -12.90 -14.77 -6.73
C ASN A 101 -12.33 -13.94 -7.89
N ARG A 102 -13.08 -13.78 -8.99
CA ARG A 102 -12.64 -13.03 -10.17
C ARG A 102 -12.84 -11.53 -9.99
N LEU A 103 -11.83 -10.82 -9.46
CA LEU A 103 -11.87 -9.36 -9.34
C LEU A 103 -11.94 -8.66 -10.72
N PRO A 104 -12.91 -7.75 -10.94
CA PRO A 104 -13.02 -7.02 -12.20
C PRO A 104 -11.77 -6.19 -12.46
N THR A 105 -11.44 -6.00 -13.74
CA THR A 105 -10.25 -5.26 -14.16
C THR A 105 -10.45 -3.75 -14.08
N SER A 106 -11.70 -3.28 -14.13
CA SER A 106 -12.08 -1.87 -14.03
C SER A 106 -13.38 -1.72 -13.24
N TYR A 107 -13.42 -0.70 -12.39
CA TYR A 107 -14.59 -0.20 -11.66
C TYR A 107 -14.51 1.32 -11.60
#